data_AF-A0A2V9ZZ15-F1
#
_entry.id   AF-A0A2V9ZZ15-F1
#
_cell.length_a   1.000
_cell.length_b   1.000
_cell.length_c   1.000
_cell.angle_alpha   90.00
_cell.angle_beta   90.00
_cell.angle_gamma   90.00
#
_symmetry.space_group_name_H-M   'P 1'
#
loop_
_entity.id
_entity.type
_entity.pdbx_description
1 polymer ?
#
loop_
_entity_poly.entity_id
_entity_poly.type
_entity_poly.pdbx_seq_one_letter_code
_entity_poly.pdbx_strand_id
1 'polypeptide(L)'
;MKSSITYLLLAACALLAGCGSEGAPQPPSLDLPQPVQDLRASRKGTKVTLDWTQPSQTTDREAAGRHLGETVICQGISDAPGQPLSGCPQEINRVSPKAAASSSGKSQNPASASAEVSFNLPDELLKSHPLNFAEYAVMVNNHGGRNAGISNSAAVPLAPTLPPPSDLKAEVRADGVYLSASPATEPLPDSKGRLQFLYRIDRVDTDSLPAKPGTPPAVPVKVAEMPASGRLEAADRAFEWEKNYVYIVTPETRILSAAGGASLGEVEGETTAGLQVRTHDIFPPAPPIGLQAVYSGNPQQNFIDLTWAPNTETDLAGYNVYRREEGHPYARVNSDLVKTPVFRDSGVQPGKQYFYTVTAMDARGNESGKSEETHEYVPQPQP
;
A
#
# COMPACT_ATOMS: atom_id res chain seq x y z
N MET A 1 2.68 72.73 56.95
CA MET A 1 2.63 72.12 55.59
C MET A 1 3.89 72.41 54.72
N LYS A 2 5.06 72.78 55.28
CA LYS A 2 6.29 72.99 54.49
C LYS A 2 7.40 71.96 54.72
N SER A 3 7.23 71.02 55.66
CA SER A 3 8.26 70.02 56.00
C SER A 3 8.00 68.64 55.35
N SER A 4 6.75 68.25 55.08
CA SER A 4 6.44 66.95 54.45
C SER A 4 6.76 66.84 52.95
N ILE A 5 6.87 67.97 52.23
CA ILE A 5 7.17 67.97 50.78
C ILE A 5 8.67 67.73 50.55
N THR A 6 9.53 68.16 51.47
CA THR A 6 10.99 68.01 51.35
C THR A 6 11.45 66.57 51.58
N TYR A 7 10.78 65.83 52.47
CA TYR A 7 11.06 64.40 52.68
C TYR A 7 10.52 63.51 51.53
N LEU A 8 9.44 63.92 50.85
CA LEU A 8 8.91 63.19 49.69
C LEU A 8 9.83 63.33 48.45
N LEU A 9 10.49 64.49 48.29
CA LEU A 9 11.45 64.74 47.21
C LEU A 9 12.79 64.03 47.42
N LEU A 10 13.26 63.87 48.66
CA LEU A 10 14.47 63.09 48.95
C LEU A 10 14.26 61.57 48.82
N ALA A 11 13.06 61.05 49.12
CA ALA A 11 12.75 59.63 48.97
C ALA A 11 12.56 59.23 47.49
N ALA A 12 12.11 60.15 46.63
CA ALA A 12 11.95 59.91 45.19
C ALA A 12 13.30 59.82 44.44
N CYS A 13 14.35 60.53 44.89
CA CYS A 13 15.68 60.42 44.28
C CYS A 13 16.43 59.13 44.65
N ALA A 14 16.13 58.51 45.79
CA ALA A 14 16.78 57.27 46.22
C ALA A 14 16.26 56.02 45.47
N LEU A 15 15.07 56.09 44.86
CA LEU A 15 14.49 55.00 44.05
C LEU A 15 14.96 54.99 42.58
N LEU A 16 15.75 55.98 42.16
CA LEU A 16 16.35 56.05 40.80
C LEU A 16 17.84 55.69 40.79
N ALA A 17 18.43 55.32 41.93
CA ALA A 17 19.79 54.79 42.01
C ALA A 17 19.80 53.29 41.63
N GLY A 18 19.36 52.98 40.41
CA GLY A 18 19.70 51.70 39.80
C GLY A 18 21.18 51.71 39.46
N CYS A 19 22.01 51.00 40.23
CA CYS A 19 23.38 50.68 39.82
C CYS A 19 23.33 49.78 38.58
N GLY A 20 23.26 50.38 37.40
CA GLY A 20 23.60 49.69 36.16
C GLY A 20 25.11 49.50 36.12
N SER A 21 25.61 48.42 36.72
CA SER A 21 27.00 48.00 36.49
C SER A 21 27.12 47.60 35.01
N GLU A 22 27.95 48.30 34.24
CA GLU A 22 28.33 47.85 32.90
C GLU A 22 28.88 46.42 33.02
N GLY A 23 28.11 45.45 32.52
CA GLY A 23 28.58 44.08 32.39
C GLY A 23 29.79 44.05 31.44
N ALA A 24 30.68 43.07 31.62
CA ALA A 24 31.80 42.90 30.71
C ALA A 24 31.30 42.88 29.24
N PRO A 25 32.01 43.53 28.31
CA PRO A 25 31.60 43.55 26.90
C PRO A 25 31.47 42.12 26.40
N GLN A 26 30.28 41.76 25.92
CA GLN A 26 30.07 40.46 25.29
C GLN A 26 30.73 40.46 23.91
N PRO A 27 31.39 39.35 23.52
CA PRO A 27 31.88 39.22 22.16
C PRO A 27 30.70 39.30 21.17
N PRO A 28 30.93 39.82 19.95
CA PRO A 28 29.87 39.92 18.96
C PRO A 28 29.31 38.52 18.63
N SER A 29 27.99 38.37 18.71
CA SER A 29 27.27 37.17 18.26
C SER A 29 27.64 36.88 16.81
N LEU A 30 27.87 35.61 16.53
CA LEU A 30 28.11 35.13 15.17
C LEU A 30 26.81 34.73 14.46
N ASP A 31 25.68 34.79 15.17
CA ASP A 31 24.35 34.43 14.68
C ASP A 31 24.31 33.07 13.98
N LEU A 32 25.07 32.10 14.49
CA LEU A 32 25.19 30.78 13.88
C LEU A 32 23.90 29.98 14.14
N PRO A 33 23.21 29.47 13.12
CA PRO A 33 22.04 28.61 13.30
C PRO A 33 22.41 27.35 14.07
N GLN A 34 21.53 26.88 14.96
CA GLN A 34 21.74 25.59 15.61
C GLN A 34 21.74 24.45 14.57
N PRO A 35 22.55 23.40 14.76
CA PRO A 35 22.51 22.24 13.88
C PRO A 35 21.15 21.56 13.93
N VAL A 36 20.64 21.19 12.76
CA VAL A 36 19.42 20.41 12.58
C VAL A 36 19.54 19.07 13.32
N GLN A 37 18.49 18.64 14.01
CA GLN A 37 18.48 17.41 14.82
C GLN A 37 17.52 16.34 14.28
N ASP A 38 16.69 16.69 13.30
CA ASP A 38 15.61 15.87 12.78
C ASP A 38 15.71 15.64 11.27
N LEU A 39 16.92 15.70 10.70
CA LEU A 39 17.14 15.37 9.29
C LEU A 39 16.70 13.92 9.04
N ARG A 40 15.90 13.74 7.99
CA ARG A 40 15.45 12.44 7.49
C ARG A 40 15.80 12.31 6.02
N ALA A 41 15.95 11.06 5.59
CA ALA A 41 16.23 10.71 4.22
C ALA A 41 15.33 9.54 3.81
N SER A 42 14.77 9.64 2.61
CA SER A 42 14.02 8.57 1.98
C SER A 42 14.44 8.44 0.52
N ARG A 43 14.27 7.25 -0.06
CA ARG A 43 14.65 6.99 -1.45
C ARG A 43 13.60 6.11 -2.12
N LYS A 44 13.24 6.48 -3.36
CA LYS A 44 12.47 5.65 -4.29
C LYS A 44 13.12 5.71 -5.67
N GLY A 45 13.42 4.54 -6.23
CA GLY A 45 14.23 4.43 -7.44
C GLY A 45 15.59 5.09 -7.23
N THR A 46 15.91 6.09 -8.05
CA THR A 46 17.11 6.92 -7.91
C THR A 46 16.86 8.22 -7.14
N LYS A 47 15.60 8.59 -6.91
CA LYS A 47 15.24 9.86 -6.27
C LYS A 47 15.38 9.74 -4.75
N VAL A 48 16.19 10.62 -4.19
CA VAL A 48 16.34 10.82 -2.75
C VAL A 48 15.57 12.07 -2.36
N THR A 49 14.85 12.00 -1.25
CA THR A 49 14.19 13.14 -0.62
C THR A 49 14.73 13.30 0.78
N LEU A 50 15.24 14.50 1.09
CA LEU A 50 15.65 14.88 2.43
C LEU A 50 14.66 15.88 3.01
N ASP A 51 14.25 15.68 4.25
CA ASP A 51 13.34 16.56 4.98
C ASP A 51 13.86 16.87 6.39
N TRP A 52 13.64 18.10 6.85
CA TRP A 52 14.06 18.56 8.18
C TRP A 52 13.30 19.80 8.66
N THR A 53 13.41 20.12 9.95
CA THR A 53 12.90 21.39 10.48
C THR A 53 13.98 22.47 10.45
N GLN A 54 13.67 23.64 9.89
CA GLN A 54 14.60 24.78 9.88
C GLN A 54 14.95 25.23 11.31
N PRO A 55 16.22 25.58 11.61
CA PRO A 55 16.60 26.05 12.93
C PRO A 55 15.79 27.29 13.32
N SER A 56 15.09 27.19 14.45
CA SER A 56 14.36 28.33 15.02
C SER A 56 15.27 29.24 15.85
N GLN A 57 16.41 28.71 16.32
CA GLN A 57 17.36 29.41 17.18
C GLN A 57 18.80 29.37 16.67
N THR A 58 19.56 30.41 17.04
CA THR A 58 21.02 30.44 16.91
C THR A 58 21.68 29.74 18.10
N THR A 59 22.99 29.51 18.01
CA THR A 59 23.82 28.98 19.11
C THR A 59 23.76 29.86 20.37
N ASP A 60 23.53 31.17 20.20
CA ASP A 60 23.33 32.15 21.27
C ASP A 60 21.87 32.25 21.76
N ARG A 61 20.99 31.34 21.30
CA ARG A 61 19.55 31.26 21.61
C ARG A 61 18.72 32.45 21.12
N GLU A 62 19.21 33.18 20.14
CA GLU A 62 18.42 34.20 19.43
C GLU A 62 17.58 33.57 18.32
N ALA A 63 16.57 34.29 17.83
CA ALA A 63 15.74 33.81 16.72
C ALA A 63 16.55 33.73 15.42
N ALA A 64 16.71 32.52 14.86
CA ALA A 64 17.56 32.31 13.68
C ALA A 64 16.91 32.76 12.36
N GLY A 65 15.59 32.90 12.29
CA GLY A 65 14.86 33.04 11.03
C GLY A 65 15.35 34.15 10.08
N ARG A 66 15.77 35.31 10.62
CA ARG A 66 16.32 36.44 9.83
C ARG A 66 17.81 36.31 9.50
N HIS A 67 18.47 35.31 10.06
CA HIS A 67 19.91 35.06 9.93
C HIS A 67 20.22 33.85 9.06
N LEU A 68 19.22 33.04 8.67
CA LEU A 68 19.40 31.84 7.86
C LEU A 68 19.92 32.18 6.45
N GLY A 69 21.05 31.56 6.10
CA GLY A 69 21.63 31.51 4.77
C GLY A 69 21.45 30.13 4.12
N GLU A 70 22.25 29.86 3.08
CA GLU A 70 22.15 28.59 2.35
C GLU A 70 22.42 27.37 3.23
N THR A 71 21.65 26.32 3.03
CA THR A 71 21.91 25.02 3.63
C THR A 71 22.75 24.18 2.67
N VAL A 72 23.89 23.69 3.13
CA VAL A 72 24.79 22.80 2.39
C VAL A 72 24.40 21.36 2.66
N ILE A 73 24.29 20.55 1.61
CA ILE A 73 24.00 19.12 1.70
C ILE A 73 25.31 18.35 1.52
N CYS A 74 25.64 17.58 2.55
CA CYS A 74 26.81 16.74 2.59
C CYS A 74 26.45 15.29 2.35
N GLN A 75 27.27 14.57 1.60
CA GLN A 75 27.15 13.14 1.37
C GLN A 75 28.43 12.42 1.81
N GLY A 76 28.28 11.23 2.38
CA GLY A 76 29.33 10.25 2.53
C GLY A 76 28.81 8.84 2.23
N ILE A 77 29.70 7.86 2.27
CA ILE A 77 29.36 6.45 2.04
C ILE A 77 29.73 5.65 3.29
N SER A 78 28.85 4.76 3.71
CA SER A 78 29.04 3.89 4.88
C SER A 78 28.69 2.43 4.56
N ASP A 79 29.22 1.51 5.37
CA ASP A 79 28.91 0.07 5.27
C ASP A 79 27.61 -0.32 5.98
N ALA A 80 27.07 0.57 6.82
CA ALA A 80 25.86 0.38 7.60
C ALA A 80 25.12 1.71 7.74
N PRO A 81 23.78 1.71 7.85
CA PRO A 81 23.01 2.94 7.94
C PRO A 81 23.23 3.66 9.27
N GLY A 82 23.10 4.99 9.24
CA GLY A 82 23.13 5.83 10.44
C GLY A 82 24.53 5.99 11.03
N GLN A 83 25.58 5.76 10.24
CA GLN A 83 26.94 6.05 10.66
C GLN A 83 27.17 7.57 10.61
N PRO A 84 27.51 8.23 11.74
CA PRO A 84 27.66 9.67 11.77
C PRO A 84 28.75 10.16 10.82
N LEU A 85 28.42 11.16 10.00
CA LEU A 85 29.42 11.83 9.18
C LEU A 85 30.39 12.63 10.05
N SER A 86 31.67 12.60 9.70
CA SER A 86 32.68 13.48 10.29
C SER A 86 32.85 14.71 9.41
N GLY A 87 32.06 15.75 9.68
CA GLY A 87 32.02 16.96 8.84
C GLY A 87 31.30 16.74 7.51
N CYS A 88 31.79 17.38 6.44
CA CYS A 88 31.19 17.34 5.10
C CYS A 88 32.17 16.70 4.11
N PRO A 89 32.22 15.35 3.98
CA PRO A 89 33.19 14.68 3.13
C PRO A 89 33.06 15.10 1.66
N GLN A 90 31.81 15.21 1.20
CA GLN A 90 31.48 15.71 -0.13
C GLN A 90 30.27 16.63 -0.04
N GLU A 91 30.40 17.84 -0.58
CA GLU A 91 29.25 18.71 -0.83
C GLU A 91 28.58 18.31 -2.14
N ILE A 92 27.28 18.05 -2.11
CA ILE A 92 26.52 17.61 -3.30
C ILE A 92 25.47 18.62 -3.76
N ASN A 93 25.05 19.55 -2.89
CA ASN A 93 24.05 20.55 -3.23
C ASN A 93 24.03 21.70 -2.21
N ARG A 94 23.46 22.85 -2.60
CA ARG A 94 23.16 24.00 -1.75
C ARG A 94 21.72 24.46 -1.98
N VAL A 95 20.97 24.69 -0.91
CA VAL A 95 19.58 25.17 -1.00
C VAL A 95 19.39 26.46 -0.24
N SER A 96 18.76 27.45 -0.88
CA SER A 96 18.37 28.68 -0.21
C SER A 96 17.23 28.41 0.80
N PRO A 97 17.14 29.17 1.91
CA PRO A 97 16.07 29.02 2.91
C PRO A 97 14.66 29.03 2.32
N LYS A 98 14.42 29.88 1.31
CA LYS A 98 13.13 30.04 0.63
C LYS A 98 12.81 28.90 -0.34
N ALA A 99 13.83 28.25 -0.91
CA ALA A 99 13.66 27.12 -1.83
C ALA A 99 13.44 25.80 -1.08
N ALA A 100 13.95 25.71 0.15
CA ALA A 100 13.75 24.56 1.03
C ALA A 100 12.35 24.55 1.66
N ALA A 101 11.74 25.71 1.93
CA ALA A 101 10.44 25.81 2.60
C ALA A 101 9.31 25.14 1.81
N SER A 102 8.77 24.01 2.31
CA SER A 102 7.62 23.35 1.70
C SER A 102 6.33 24.15 1.98
N SER A 103 5.69 24.65 0.92
CA SER A 103 4.41 25.37 1.04
C SER A 103 3.24 24.39 1.07
N SER A 104 3.05 23.66 2.16
CA SER A 104 1.81 22.92 2.42
C SER A 104 1.20 23.38 3.74
N GLY A 105 0.36 24.41 3.66
CA GLY A 105 -0.50 24.86 4.77
C GLY A 105 -0.11 26.23 5.31
N LYS A 106 -1.10 27.13 5.39
CA LYS A 106 -1.00 28.40 6.12
C LYS A 106 -0.81 28.10 7.61
N SER A 107 0.42 27.85 8.06
CA SER A 107 0.72 27.80 9.48
C SER A 107 0.85 29.22 10.04
N GLN A 108 0.02 29.49 11.06
CA GLN A 108 0.12 30.53 12.09
C GLN A 108 1.50 31.06 12.49
N ASN A 109 2.49 30.15 12.48
CA ASN A 109 3.58 30.19 13.42
C ASN A 109 4.93 30.03 12.69
N PRO A 110 5.80 31.06 12.66
CA PRO A 110 7.08 31.02 11.94
C PRO A 110 8.15 30.12 12.57
N ALA A 111 7.84 29.42 13.68
CA ALA A 111 8.80 28.65 14.48
C ALA A 111 9.02 27.19 14.03
N SER A 112 8.37 26.71 12.97
CA SER A 112 8.44 25.31 12.52
C SER A 112 8.33 25.20 11.00
N ALA A 113 9.14 25.97 10.27
CA ALA A 113 9.20 25.85 8.82
C ALA A 113 9.90 24.54 8.44
N SER A 114 9.15 23.61 7.83
CA SER A 114 9.71 22.39 7.27
C SER A 114 10.45 22.69 5.97
N ALA A 115 11.57 22.02 5.81
CA ALA A 115 12.39 22.07 4.62
C ALA A 115 12.40 20.71 3.92
N GLU A 116 12.31 20.71 2.59
CA GLU A 116 12.38 19.51 1.77
C GLU A 116 13.21 19.77 0.52
N VAL A 117 14.05 18.81 0.13
CA VAL A 117 14.78 18.83 -1.14
C VAL A 117 14.82 17.43 -1.73
N SER A 118 14.70 17.35 -3.05
CA SER A 118 14.83 16.10 -3.78
C SER A 118 15.88 16.20 -4.88
N PHE A 119 16.63 15.11 -5.08
CA PHE A 119 17.64 14.98 -6.13
C PHE A 119 17.79 13.51 -6.53
N ASN A 120 18.40 13.24 -7.68
CA ASN A 120 18.64 11.89 -8.16
C ASN A 120 20.08 11.44 -7.85
N LEU A 121 20.22 10.20 -7.39
CA LEU A 121 21.51 9.55 -7.24
C LEU A 121 22.14 9.27 -8.61
N PRO A 122 23.46 9.49 -8.77
CA PRO A 122 24.17 9.08 -9.98
C PRO A 122 24.20 7.56 -10.12
N ASP A 123 23.95 7.05 -11.33
CA ASP A 123 24.00 5.60 -11.62
C ASP A 123 25.34 4.95 -11.25
N GLU A 124 26.44 5.69 -11.42
CA GLU A 124 27.78 5.20 -11.09
C GLU A 124 27.91 4.88 -9.60
N LEU A 125 27.28 5.67 -8.72
CA LEU A 125 27.31 5.44 -7.28
C LEU A 125 26.57 4.15 -6.91
N LEU A 126 25.41 3.90 -7.54
CA LEU A 126 24.62 2.69 -7.32
C LEU A 126 25.35 1.43 -7.81
N LYS A 127 26.11 1.53 -8.91
CA LYS A 127 26.89 0.42 -9.49
C LYS A 127 28.15 0.10 -8.69
N SER A 128 28.86 1.14 -8.22
CA SER A 128 30.13 0.99 -7.53
C SER A 128 29.98 0.60 -6.05
N HIS A 129 28.87 0.97 -5.42
CA HIS A 129 28.64 0.78 -3.98
C HIS A 129 27.28 0.11 -3.66
N PRO A 130 26.91 -1.01 -4.31
CA PRO A 130 25.55 -1.57 -4.23
C PRO A 130 25.18 -2.16 -2.85
N LEU A 131 26.17 -2.40 -1.98
CA LEU A 131 25.96 -2.95 -0.62
C LEU A 131 26.10 -1.90 0.49
N ASN A 132 26.33 -0.63 0.11
CA ASN A 132 26.59 0.47 1.02
C ASN A 132 25.37 1.36 1.17
N PHE A 133 25.54 2.39 2.00
CA PHE A 133 24.55 3.43 2.25
C PHE A 133 25.16 4.79 1.90
N ALA A 134 24.33 5.67 1.34
CA ALA A 134 24.64 7.09 1.27
C ALA A 134 24.17 7.73 2.57
N GLU A 135 25.10 8.29 3.31
CA GLU A 135 24.84 9.06 4.52
C GLU A 135 24.74 10.54 4.16
N TYR A 136 23.72 11.20 4.68
CA TYR A 136 23.51 12.64 4.48
C TYR A 136 23.59 13.38 5.80
N ALA A 137 24.12 14.59 5.75
CA ALA A 137 23.97 15.60 6.78
C ALA A 137 23.80 16.97 6.13
N VAL A 138 23.20 17.92 6.85
CA VAL A 138 23.04 19.29 6.41
C VAL A 138 23.79 20.27 7.30
N MET A 139 24.37 21.31 6.72
CA MET A 139 24.93 22.45 7.45
C MET A 139 24.14 23.69 7.09
N VAL A 140 23.45 24.27 8.07
CA VAL A 140 22.67 25.50 7.86
C VAL A 140 23.60 26.68 8.12
N ASN A 141 23.93 27.42 7.06
CA ASN A 141 24.75 28.62 7.19
C ASN A 141 23.90 29.81 7.65
N ASN A 142 24.55 30.81 8.24
CA ASN A 142 23.99 32.15 8.35
C ASN A 142 24.17 32.94 7.03
N HIS A 143 23.65 34.17 6.96
CA HIS A 143 23.88 35.08 5.82
C HIS A 143 25.35 35.36 5.52
N GLY A 144 26.23 35.25 6.52
CA GLY A 144 27.68 35.39 6.38
C GLY A 144 28.40 34.11 5.94
N GLY A 145 27.68 33.04 5.61
CA GLY A 145 28.25 31.77 5.14
C GLY A 145 28.88 30.90 6.23
N ARG A 146 28.62 31.18 7.51
CA ARG A 146 29.17 30.43 8.67
C ARG A 146 28.10 29.53 9.29
N ASN A 147 28.50 28.40 9.85
CA ASN A 147 27.59 27.45 10.49
C ASN A 147 28.15 26.92 11.81
N ALA A 148 27.30 26.24 12.58
CA ALA A 148 27.65 25.59 13.84
C ALA A 148 27.96 24.09 13.70
N GLY A 149 28.22 23.61 12.47
CA GLY A 149 28.47 22.20 12.17
C GLY A 149 27.31 21.50 11.46
N ILE A 150 27.45 20.18 11.33
CA ILE A 150 26.52 19.30 10.64
C ILE A 150 25.34 18.88 11.52
N SER A 151 24.24 18.51 10.88
CA SER A 151 23.08 17.87 11.51
C SER A 151 23.37 16.45 12.01
N ASN A 152 22.35 15.81 12.59
CA ASN A 152 22.29 14.34 12.64
C ASN A 152 22.44 13.73 11.22
N SER A 153 22.91 12.49 11.14
CA SER A 153 23.01 11.76 9.87
C SER A 153 21.73 11.02 9.54
N ALA A 154 21.40 10.95 8.25
CA ALA A 154 20.29 10.17 7.71
C ALA A 154 20.76 9.39 6.49
N ALA A 155 20.41 8.10 6.43
CA ALA A 155 20.95 7.17 5.44
C ALA A 155 19.87 6.70 4.45
N VAL A 156 20.28 6.45 3.21
CA VAL A 156 19.52 5.63 2.25
C VAL A 156 20.42 4.53 1.70
N PRO A 157 19.88 3.34 1.39
CA PRO A 157 20.66 2.31 0.69
C PRO A 157 21.21 2.85 -0.63
N LEU A 158 22.31 2.29 -1.12
CA LEU A 158 22.81 2.48 -2.49
C LEU A 158 22.57 1.26 -3.38
N ALA A 159 21.83 0.26 -2.88
CA ALA A 159 21.44 -0.90 -3.65
C ALA A 159 20.70 -0.52 -4.94
N PRO A 160 21.01 -1.14 -6.09
CA PRO A 160 20.27 -0.93 -7.32
C PRO A 160 18.85 -1.47 -7.19
N THR A 161 17.91 -0.88 -7.91
CA THR A 161 16.53 -1.40 -8.03
C THR A 161 16.33 -1.93 -9.44
N LEU A 162 15.46 -2.94 -9.58
CA LEU A 162 15.07 -3.43 -10.90
C LEU A 162 14.05 -2.51 -11.55
N PRO A 163 13.99 -2.44 -12.89
CA PRO A 163 12.86 -1.84 -13.58
C PRO A 163 11.58 -2.64 -13.31
N PRO A 164 10.42 -1.96 -13.20
CA PRO A 164 9.14 -2.65 -13.06
C PRO A 164 8.83 -3.47 -14.32
N PRO A 165 8.12 -4.61 -14.19
CA PRO A 165 7.68 -5.37 -15.35
C PRO A 165 6.71 -4.55 -16.20
N SER A 166 6.87 -4.60 -17.53
CA SER A 166 6.06 -3.80 -18.46
C SER A 166 4.85 -4.55 -19.02
N ASP A 167 4.78 -5.87 -18.84
CA ASP A 167 3.78 -6.77 -19.42
C ASP A 167 2.84 -7.38 -18.38
N LEU A 168 2.62 -6.70 -17.25
CA LEU A 168 1.70 -7.14 -16.19
C LEU A 168 0.30 -7.42 -16.76
N LYS A 169 -0.18 -8.64 -16.55
CA LYS A 169 -1.49 -9.14 -16.97
C LYS A 169 -2.24 -9.73 -15.79
N ALA A 170 -3.56 -9.75 -15.91
CA ALA A 170 -4.46 -10.36 -14.97
C ALA A 170 -5.45 -11.27 -15.70
N GLU A 171 -5.79 -12.38 -15.06
CA GLU A 171 -6.88 -13.27 -15.45
C GLU A 171 -7.80 -13.45 -14.24
N VAL A 172 -9.06 -13.03 -14.37
CA VAL A 172 -10.06 -13.29 -13.32
C VAL A 172 -10.55 -14.73 -13.51
N ARG A 173 -10.58 -15.49 -12.41
CA ARG A 173 -11.11 -16.85 -12.32
C ARG A 173 -12.12 -16.91 -11.17
N ALA A 174 -12.86 -18.01 -11.10
CA ALA A 174 -13.84 -18.24 -10.05
C ALA A 174 -13.27 -18.16 -8.62
N ASP A 175 -11.97 -18.44 -8.44
CA ASP A 175 -11.31 -18.48 -7.13
C ASP A 175 -10.29 -17.35 -6.89
N GLY A 176 -10.10 -16.42 -7.84
CA GLY A 176 -9.07 -15.40 -7.70
C GLY A 176 -8.79 -14.54 -8.92
N VAL A 177 -8.03 -13.46 -8.70
CA VAL A 177 -7.37 -12.73 -9.78
C VAL A 177 -5.92 -13.20 -9.89
N TYR A 178 -5.59 -13.86 -11.00
CA TYR A 178 -4.27 -14.40 -11.27
C TYR A 178 -3.44 -13.38 -12.05
N LEU A 179 -2.33 -12.94 -11.46
CA LEU A 179 -1.42 -11.96 -12.02
C LEU A 179 -0.19 -12.65 -12.61
N SER A 180 0.25 -12.20 -13.78
CA SER A 180 1.52 -12.64 -14.33
C SER A 180 2.27 -11.54 -15.06
N ALA A 181 3.59 -11.60 -15.02
CA ALA A 181 4.46 -10.69 -15.75
C ALA A 181 5.84 -11.32 -16.00
N SER A 182 6.55 -10.86 -17.02
CA SER A 182 7.93 -11.21 -17.29
C SER A 182 8.86 -10.21 -16.59
N PRO A 183 9.99 -10.64 -16.02
CA PRO A 183 10.95 -9.69 -15.45
C PRO A 183 11.49 -8.80 -16.57
N ALA A 184 11.51 -7.49 -16.35
CA ALA A 184 12.05 -6.55 -17.34
C ALA A 184 13.57 -6.73 -17.51
N THR A 185 14.27 -7.16 -16.48
CA THR A 185 15.69 -7.52 -16.50
C THR A 185 15.97 -8.50 -15.37
N GLU A 186 16.84 -9.47 -15.59
CA GLU A 186 17.30 -10.36 -14.52
C GLU A 186 18.19 -9.60 -13.52
N PRO A 187 18.10 -9.90 -12.22
CA PRO A 187 18.99 -9.30 -11.24
C PRO A 187 20.47 -9.57 -11.56
N LEU A 188 21.31 -8.57 -11.32
CA LEU A 188 22.75 -8.74 -11.45
C LEU A 188 23.24 -9.79 -10.42
N PRO A 189 24.22 -10.64 -10.78
CA PRO A 189 24.77 -11.61 -9.84
C PRO A 189 25.39 -10.90 -8.64
N ASP A 190 24.88 -11.17 -7.44
CA ASP A 190 25.56 -10.76 -6.21
C ASP A 190 26.44 -11.89 -5.70
N SER A 191 27.75 -11.75 -5.96
CA SER A 191 28.77 -12.70 -5.48
C SER A 191 28.76 -12.94 -3.97
N LYS A 192 28.25 -11.98 -3.16
CA LYS A 192 28.14 -12.10 -1.71
C LYS A 192 26.77 -12.59 -1.25
N GLY A 193 25.78 -12.69 -2.14
CA GLY A 193 24.41 -13.10 -1.83
C GLY A 193 23.67 -12.22 -0.81
N ARG A 194 24.11 -10.98 -0.63
CA ARG A 194 23.58 -9.99 0.30
C ARG A 194 22.50 -9.11 -0.30
N LEU A 195 22.30 -9.08 -1.61
CA LEU A 195 21.18 -8.40 -2.26
C LEU A 195 20.03 -9.38 -2.47
N GLN A 196 18.85 -8.99 -1.98
CA GLN A 196 17.60 -9.69 -2.25
C GLN A 196 16.69 -8.80 -3.07
N PHE A 197 16.38 -9.23 -4.29
CA PHE A 197 15.47 -8.54 -5.19
C PHE A 197 14.08 -9.17 -5.12
N LEU A 198 13.06 -8.35 -4.93
CA LEU A 198 11.69 -8.77 -4.69
C LEU A 198 10.73 -7.98 -5.58
N TYR A 199 9.59 -8.58 -5.88
CA TYR A 199 8.41 -7.87 -6.34
C TYR A 199 7.38 -7.88 -5.21
N ARG A 200 6.96 -6.69 -4.78
CA ARG A 200 5.75 -6.50 -3.98
C ARG A 200 4.58 -6.19 -4.91
N ILE A 201 3.48 -6.89 -4.71
CA ILE A 201 2.25 -6.70 -5.46
C ILE A 201 1.22 -6.11 -4.51
N ASP A 202 0.70 -4.94 -4.85
CA ASP A 202 -0.31 -4.23 -4.08
C ASP A 202 -1.60 -4.10 -4.91
N ARG A 203 -2.74 -4.22 -4.26
CA ARG A 203 -4.08 -3.98 -4.83
C ARG A 203 -4.69 -2.75 -4.20
N VAL A 204 -5.29 -1.90 -5.03
CA VAL A 204 -6.10 -0.75 -4.59
C VAL A 204 -7.54 -0.96 -5.06
N ASP A 205 -8.51 -0.96 -4.14
CA ASP A 205 -9.95 -0.91 -4.46
C ASP A 205 -10.31 0.51 -4.91
N THR A 206 -10.57 0.70 -6.20
CA THR A 206 -10.89 2.02 -6.74
C THR A 206 -12.34 2.43 -6.55
N ASP A 207 -13.24 1.49 -6.23
CA ASP A 207 -14.64 1.80 -5.92
C ASP A 207 -14.79 2.31 -4.49
N SER A 208 -13.87 1.88 -3.61
CA SER A 208 -13.73 2.44 -2.26
C SER A 208 -13.10 3.84 -2.26
N LEU A 209 -12.59 4.32 -3.40
CA LEU A 209 -12.05 5.66 -3.48
C LEU A 209 -13.17 6.69 -3.28
N PRO A 210 -12.92 7.70 -2.45
CA PRO A 210 -13.93 8.70 -2.19
C PRO A 210 -14.17 9.57 -3.41
N ALA A 211 -15.44 9.70 -3.81
CA ALA A 211 -15.89 10.68 -4.78
C ALA A 211 -15.78 12.15 -4.29
N LYS A 212 -15.28 12.39 -3.06
CA LYS A 212 -15.25 13.71 -2.40
C LYS A 212 -13.82 14.19 -2.13
N PRO A 213 -13.54 15.49 -2.35
CA PRO A 213 -12.28 16.11 -1.93
C PRO A 213 -12.07 15.99 -0.41
N GLY A 214 -10.89 15.55 0.01
CA GLY A 214 -10.46 15.53 1.42
C GLY A 214 -10.60 14.19 2.13
N THR A 215 -11.16 13.16 1.50
CA THR A 215 -11.11 11.80 2.04
C THR A 215 -9.78 11.14 1.66
N PRO A 216 -9.14 10.35 2.55
CA PRO A 216 -7.85 9.73 2.29
C PRO A 216 -7.88 8.85 1.02
N PRO A 217 -6.77 8.79 0.25
CA PRO A 217 -6.65 7.86 -0.86
C PRO A 217 -6.84 6.42 -0.35
N ALA A 218 -7.39 5.55 -1.20
CA ALA A 218 -7.54 4.13 -0.88
C ALA A 218 -6.17 3.55 -0.55
N VAL A 219 -6.08 2.86 0.59
CA VAL A 219 -4.83 2.29 1.08
C VAL A 219 -4.52 1.05 0.25
N PRO A 220 -3.33 0.97 -0.37
CA PRO A 220 -2.92 -0.25 -1.05
C PRO A 220 -2.86 -1.43 -0.08
N VAL A 221 -3.43 -2.57 -0.48
CA VAL A 221 -3.39 -3.83 0.26
C VAL A 221 -2.36 -4.74 -0.40
N LYS A 222 -1.37 -5.19 0.36
CA LYS A 222 -0.36 -6.13 -0.13
C LYS A 222 -1.00 -7.48 -0.45
N VAL A 223 -0.91 -7.89 -1.71
CA VAL A 223 -1.39 -9.17 -2.22
C VAL A 223 -0.32 -10.24 -2.07
N ALA A 224 0.90 -9.93 -2.50
CA ALA A 224 2.01 -10.86 -2.49
C ALA A 224 3.36 -10.14 -2.39
N GLU A 225 4.37 -10.88 -1.96
CA GLU A 225 5.78 -10.55 -2.12
C GLU A 225 6.50 -11.81 -2.61
N MET A 226 7.34 -11.67 -3.62
CA MET A 226 8.03 -12.81 -4.22
C MET A 226 9.41 -12.42 -4.74
N PRO A 227 10.34 -13.38 -4.92
CA PRO A 227 11.61 -13.11 -5.59
C PRO A 227 11.40 -12.49 -6.96
N ALA A 228 12.20 -11.48 -7.30
CA ALA A 228 12.21 -10.87 -8.63
C ALA A 228 13.09 -11.64 -9.64
N SER A 229 13.38 -12.90 -9.36
CA SER A 229 14.08 -13.82 -10.27
C SER A 229 13.07 -14.67 -11.03
N GLY A 230 13.08 -14.58 -12.35
CA GLY A 230 12.13 -15.31 -13.20
C GLY A 230 10.73 -14.67 -13.26
N ARG A 231 9.77 -15.45 -13.77
CA ARG A 231 8.41 -14.97 -14.07
C ARG A 231 7.64 -14.66 -12.78
N LEU A 232 6.98 -13.52 -12.76
CA LEU A 232 6.02 -13.17 -11.71
C LEU A 232 4.73 -13.96 -11.95
N GLU A 233 4.28 -14.68 -10.92
CA GLU A 233 3.02 -15.42 -10.89
C GLU A 233 2.42 -15.32 -9.48
N ALA A 234 1.28 -14.64 -9.35
CA ALA A 234 0.61 -14.45 -8.07
C ALA A 234 -0.90 -14.61 -8.21
N ALA A 235 -1.59 -14.93 -7.12
CA ALA A 235 -3.04 -15.04 -7.09
C ALA A 235 -3.58 -14.23 -5.93
N ASP A 236 -4.48 -13.31 -6.23
CA ASP A 236 -5.28 -12.62 -5.23
C ASP A 236 -6.57 -13.39 -4.97
N ARG A 237 -6.61 -14.08 -3.83
CA ARG A 237 -7.79 -14.82 -3.35
C ARG A 237 -8.60 -14.05 -2.30
N ALA A 238 -8.12 -12.88 -1.89
CA ALA A 238 -8.80 -12.01 -0.93
C ALA A 238 -9.56 -10.89 -1.66
N PHE A 239 -9.80 -11.05 -2.96
CA PHE A 239 -10.60 -10.14 -3.76
C PHE A 239 -12.08 -10.29 -3.44
N GLU A 240 -12.84 -9.25 -3.75
CA GLU A 240 -14.29 -9.26 -3.66
C GLU A 240 -14.86 -9.09 -5.07
N TRP A 241 -15.95 -9.80 -5.35
CA TRP A 241 -16.70 -9.64 -6.59
C TRP A 241 -17.33 -8.25 -6.72
N GLU A 242 -17.58 -7.85 -7.95
CA GLU A 242 -18.16 -6.56 -8.35
C GLU A 242 -17.31 -5.35 -7.96
N LYS A 243 -15.99 -5.51 -7.94
CA LYS A 243 -15.04 -4.45 -7.65
C LYS A 243 -14.16 -4.09 -8.85
N ASN A 244 -13.80 -2.82 -8.94
CA ASN A 244 -12.70 -2.34 -9.77
C ASN A 244 -11.43 -2.21 -8.92
N TYR A 245 -10.39 -2.90 -9.35
CA TYR A 245 -9.09 -2.90 -8.69
C TYR A 245 -8.02 -2.31 -9.61
N VAL A 246 -7.01 -1.69 -9.00
CA VAL A 246 -5.72 -1.41 -9.65
C VAL A 246 -4.66 -2.25 -8.96
N TYR A 247 -3.98 -3.10 -9.71
CA TYR A 247 -2.83 -3.87 -9.24
C TYR A 247 -1.53 -3.18 -9.63
N ILE A 248 -0.65 -2.98 -8.67
CA ILE A 248 0.63 -2.28 -8.82
C ILE A 248 1.74 -3.25 -8.41
N VAL A 249 2.78 -3.34 -9.23
CA VAL A 249 3.99 -4.09 -8.87
C VAL A 249 5.10 -3.10 -8.57
N THR A 250 5.71 -3.25 -7.39
CA THR A 250 6.82 -2.45 -6.89
C THR A 250 8.04 -3.36 -6.77
N PRO A 251 9.09 -3.17 -7.59
CA PRO A 251 10.38 -3.81 -7.34
C PRO A 251 10.95 -3.30 -6.02
N GLU A 252 11.49 -4.19 -5.21
CA GLU A 252 12.14 -3.88 -3.95
C GLU A 252 13.53 -4.52 -3.93
N THR A 253 14.47 -3.86 -3.27
CA THR A 253 15.80 -4.43 -3.05
C THR A 253 16.21 -4.27 -1.60
N ARG A 254 16.51 -5.39 -0.94
CA ARG A 254 16.99 -5.44 0.43
C ARG A 254 18.49 -5.71 0.45
N ILE A 255 19.22 -4.96 1.26
CA ILE A 255 20.61 -5.25 1.63
C ILE A 255 20.57 -6.10 2.89
N LEU A 256 21.12 -7.30 2.84
CA LEU A 256 21.21 -8.23 3.96
C LEU A 256 22.57 -8.13 4.64
N SER A 257 22.60 -8.47 5.93
CA SER A 257 23.83 -8.57 6.73
C SER A 257 24.77 -9.68 6.22
N ALA A 258 24.20 -10.78 5.77
CA ALA A 258 24.85 -11.90 5.09
C ALA A 258 23.82 -12.60 4.20
N ALA A 259 24.22 -13.58 3.39
CA ALA A 259 23.26 -14.37 2.61
C ALA A 259 22.21 -15.03 3.52
N GLY A 260 20.93 -14.70 3.31
CA GLY A 260 19.82 -15.14 4.16
C GLY A 260 19.77 -14.50 5.56
N GLY A 261 20.61 -13.49 5.83
CA GLY A 261 20.64 -12.76 7.09
C GLY A 261 19.56 -11.69 7.20
N ALA A 262 19.56 -10.94 8.31
CA ALA A 262 18.62 -9.84 8.53
C ALA A 262 18.83 -8.69 7.52
N SER A 263 17.73 -8.01 7.17
CA SER A 263 17.75 -6.80 6.35
C SER A 263 18.38 -5.63 7.11
N LEU A 264 19.38 -5.00 6.50
CA LEU A 264 20.03 -3.78 6.96
C LEU A 264 19.40 -2.53 6.35
N GLY A 265 18.70 -2.67 5.22
CA GLY A 265 18.08 -1.56 4.52
C GLY A 265 17.30 -2.05 3.31
N GLU A 266 16.29 -1.29 2.94
CA GLU A 266 15.39 -1.60 1.83
C GLU A 266 15.18 -0.36 0.98
N VAL A 267 15.04 -0.57 -0.33
CA VAL A 267 14.68 0.48 -1.27
C VAL A 267 13.65 -0.01 -2.27
N GLU A 268 12.61 0.79 -2.45
CA GLU A 268 11.61 0.61 -3.50
C GLU A 268 12.12 1.19 -4.82
N GLY A 269 11.83 0.49 -5.92
CA GLY A 269 12.05 0.95 -7.29
C GLY A 269 10.87 1.76 -7.85
N GLU A 270 10.93 2.00 -9.15
CA GLU A 270 9.81 2.55 -9.91
C GLU A 270 8.68 1.51 -9.98
N THR A 271 7.43 1.97 -9.84
CA THR A 271 6.25 1.08 -9.86
C THR A 271 5.73 0.91 -11.28
N THR A 272 4.96 -0.16 -11.53
CA THR A 272 4.18 -0.26 -12.77
C THR A 272 3.16 0.87 -12.89
N ALA A 273 2.64 1.11 -14.09
CA ALA A 273 1.57 2.10 -14.33
C ALA A 273 0.24 1.77 -13.62
N GLY A 274 0.12 0.57 -13.04
CA GLY A 274 -1.12 0.02 -12.50
C GLY A 274 -1.93 -0.71 -13.57
N LEU A 275 -2.37 -1.93 -13.25
CA LEU A 275 -3.27 -2.72 -14.09
C LEU A 275 -4.69 -2.66 -13.53
N GLN A 276 -5.61 -2.09 -14.29
CA GLN A 276 -7.02 -2.08 -13.95
C GLN A 276 -7.66 -3.43 -14.21
N VAL A 277 -8.39 -3.96 -13.22
CA VAL A 277 -9.09 -5.24 -13.29
C VAL A 277 -10.49 -5.07 -12.72
N ARG A 278 -11.51 -5.43 -13.48
CA ARG A 278 -12.89 -5.52 -13.01
C ARG A 278 -13.22 -6.98 -12.69
N THR A 279 -13.67 -7.22 -11.47
CA THR A 279 -14.03 -8.55 -10.97
C THR A 279 -15.53 -8.76 -11.09
N HIS A 280 -16.05 -8.72 -12.32
CA HIS A 280 -17.45 -9.06 -12.56
C HIS A 280 -17.61 -10.58 -12.54
N ASP A 281 -18.55 -11.07 -11.75
CA ASP A 281 -18.75 -12.51 -11.61
C ASP A 281 -19.56 -13.07 -12.79
N ILE A 282 -18.88 -13.86 -13.60
CA ILE A 282 -19.43 -14.54 -14.78
C ILE A 282 -19.24 -16.06 -14.69
N PHE A 283 -18.82 -16.58 -13.54
CA PHE A 283 -18.43 -17.97 -13.38
C PHE A 283 -19.56 -18.76 -12.73
N PRO A 284 -20.32 -19.56 -13.48
CA PRO A 284 -21.37 -20.36 -12.88
C PRO A 284 -20.78 -21.42 -11.94
N PRO A 285 -21.58 -21.91 -10.97
CA PRO A 285 -21.21 -23.06 -10.17
C PRO A 285 -20.95 -24.30 -11.03
N ALA A 286 -20.29 -25.30 -10.45
CA ALA A 286 -20.17 -26.61 -11.06
C ALA A 286 -21.56 -27.27 -11.23
N PRO A 287 -21.79 -28.04 -12.30
CA PRO A 287 -23.00 -28.82 -12.45
C PRO A 287 -23.21 -29.76 -11.24
N PRO A 288 -24.44 -29.89 -10.71
CA PRO A 288 -24.74 -30.89 -9.70
C PRO A 288 -24.42 -32.30 -10.22
N ILE A 289 -24.01 -33.19 -9.30
CA ILE A 289 -23.68 -34.58 -9.61
C ILE A 289 -24.42 -35.54 -8.67
N GLY A 290 -24.53 -36.80 -9.06
CA GLY A 290 -25.18 -37.85 -8.28
C GLY A 290 -26.70 -37.70 -8.20
N LEU A 291 -27.34 -37.11 -9.22
CA LEU A 291 -28.78 -36.95 -9.31
C LEU A 291 -29.47 -38.31 -9.36
N GLN A 292 -30.40 -38.52 -8.44
CA GLN A 292 -31.26 -39.70 -8.34
C GLN A 292 -32.71 -39.24 -8.27
N ALA A 293 -33.60 -40.04 -8.88
CA ALA A 293 -35.04 -39.86 -8.80
C ALA A 293 -35.64 -41.16 -8.26
N VAL A 294 -36.54 -41.03 -7.29
CA VAL A 294 -37.22 -42.16 -6.64
C VAL A 294 -38.70 -41.86 -6.52
N TYR A 295 -39.55 -42.69 -7.14
CA TYR A 295 -40.98 -42.63 -6.90
C TYR A 295 -41.28 -42.95 -5.44
N SER A 296 -41.86 -41.98 -4.73
CA SER A 296 -42.15 -42.08 -3.29
C SER A 296 -43.63 -41.81 -2.99
N GLY A 297 -44.46 -41.82 -4.03
CA GLY A 297 -45.90 -41.59 -3.93
C GLY A 297 -46.66 -42.68 -3.16
N ASN A 298 -47.87 -42.35 -2.77
CA ASN A 298 -48.84 -43.27 -2.17
C ASN A 298 -50.15 -43.23 -2.96
N PRO A 299 -51.13 -44.11 -2.69
CA PRO A 299 -52.38 -44.18 -3.46
C PRO A 299 -53.20 -42.87 -3.51
N GLN A 300 -52.94 -41.92 -2.62
CA GLN A 300 -53.64 -40.64 -2.55
C GLN A 300 -52.87 -39.49 -3.22
N GLN A 301 -51.54 -39.62 -3.35
CA GLN A 301 -50.69 -38.58 -3.91
C GLN A 301 -49.44 -39.17 -4.57
N ASN A 302 -49.26 -38.89 -5.87
CA ASN A 302 -48.07 -39.27 -6.62
C ASN A 302 -47.02 -38.17 -6.56
N PHE A 303 -45.79 -38.54 -6.23
CA PHE A 303 -44.64 -37.64 -6.31
C PHE A 303 -43.35 -38.43 -6.52
N ILE A 304 -42.38 -37.76 -7.13
CA ILE A 304 -41.02 -38.26 -7.29
C ILE A 304 -40.11 -37.38 -6.42
N ASP A 305 -39.36 -38.02 -5.53
CA ASP A 305 -38.34 -37.37 -4.73
C ASP A 305 -37.00 -37.44 -5.46
N LEU A 306 -36.37 -36.27 -5.62
CA LEU A 306 -35.07 -36.09 -6.24
C LEU A 306 -34.04 -35.73 -5.19
N THR A 307 -32.84 -36.29 -5.32
CA THR A 307 -31.68 -35.96 -4.49
C THR A 307 -30.41 -35.94 -5.32
N TRP A 308 -29.45 -35.09 -4.94
CA TRP A 308 -28.14 -34.99 -5.59
C TRP A 308 -27.07 -34.63 -4.56
N ALA A 309 -25.80 -34.61 -4.95
CA ALA A 309 -24.72 -34.15 -4.09
C ALA A 309 -24.73 -32.60 -3.97
N PRO A 310 -24.55 -32.03 -2.77
CA PRO A 310 -24.51 -30.59 -2.60
C PRO A 310 -23.29 -29.96 -3.30
N ASN A 311 -23.51 -28.78 -3.86
CA ASN A 311 -22.46 -27.88 -4.34
C ASN A 311 -21.79 -27.20 -3.15
N THR A 312 -20.52 -26.82 -3.29
CA THR A 312 -19.68 -26.29 -2.20
C THR A 312 -19.27 -24.83 -2.40
N GLU A 313 -19.66 -24.25 -3.52
CA GLU A 313 -19.40 -22.86 -3.88
C GLU A 313 -20.07 -21.90 -2.88
N THR A 314 -19.31 -20.90 -2.42
CA THR A 314 -19.72 -20.00 -1.34
C THR A 314 -20.81 -19.02 -1.74
N ASP A 315 -21.00 -18.80 -3.03
CA ASP A 315 -21.99 -17.92 -3.65
C ASP A 315 -23.19 -18.68 -4.23
N LEU A 316 -23.30 -20.00 -3.99
CA LEU A 316 -24.44 -20.80 -4.43
C LEU A 316 -25.76 -20.20 -3.90
N ALA A 317 -26.64 -19.79 -4.82
CA ALA A 317 -27.98 -19.33 -4.48
C ALA A 317 -29.00 -20.48 -4.44
N GLY A 318 -28.79 -21.56 -5.18
CA GLY A 318 -29.65 -22.75 -5.13
C GLY A 318 -29.74 -23.46 -6.47
N TYR A 319 -30.81 -24.22 -6.67
CA TYR A 319 -30.95 -25.13 -7.81
C TYR A 319 -32.22 -24.89 -8.63
N ASN A 320 -32.12 -25.11 -9.94
CA ASN A 320 -33.27 -25.30 -10.81
C ASN A 320 -33.41 -26.77 -11.18
N VAL A 321 -34.64 -27.26 -11.11
CA VAL A 321 -35.00 -28.63 -11.46
C VAL A 321 -35.77 -28.59 -12.76
N TYR A 322 -35.32 -29.37 -13.72
CA TYR A 322 -35.92 -29.50 -15.03
C TYR A 322 -36.49 -30.89 -15.20
N ARG A 323 -37.67 -30.97 -15.80
CA ARG A 323 -38.36 -32.22 -16.11
C ARG A 323 -38.77 -32.23 -17.57
N ARG A 324 -38.69 -33.40 -18.21
CA ARG A 324 -39.37 -33.66 -19.48
C ARG A 324 -40.09 -35.01 -19.44
N GLU A 325 -41.10 -35.12 -20.30
CA GLU A 325 -41.68 -36.41 -20.69
C GLU A 325 -40.92 -36.96 -21.90
N GLU A 326 -41.14 -38.22 -22.23
CA GLU A 326 -40.54 -38.82 -23.42
C GLU A 326 -40.94 -38.05 -24.69
N GLY A 327 -39.96 -37.70 -25.52
CA GLY A 327 -40.18 -36.92 -26.74
C GLY A 327 -40.57 -35.46 -26.52
N HIS A 328 -40.46 -34.91 -25.31
CA HIS A 328 -40.75 -33.51 -24.99
C HIS A 328 -39.50 -32.74 -24.52
N PRO A 329 -39.46 -31.40 -24.69
CA PRO A 329 -38.36 -30.60 -24.18
C PRO A 329 -38.40 -30.49 -22.64
N TYR A 330 -37.24 -30.20 -22.05
CA TYR A 330 -37.13 -29.87 -20.64
C TYR A 330 -37.88 -28.59 -20.28
N ALA A 331 -38.68 -28.66 -19.22
CA ALA A 331 -39.34 -27.52 -18.58
C ALA A 331 -38.90 -27.43 -17.12
N ARG A 332 -38.64 -26.21 -16.64
CA ARG A 332 -38.36 -25.96 -15.22
C ARG A 332 -39.62 -26.24 -14.40
N VAL A 333 -39.48 -27.02 -13.31
CA VAL A 333 -40.62 -27.44 -12.47
C VAL A 333 -40.68 -26.72 -11.12
N ASN A 334 -39.60 -26.08 -10.68
CA ASN A 334 -39.58 -25.22 -9.48
C ASN A 334 -39.88 -23.75 -9.83
N SER A 335 -40.63 -23.04 -8.99
CA SER A 335 -40.86 -21.60 -9.13
C SER A 335 -39.71 -20.77 -8.58
N ASP A 336 -39.24 -21.11 -7.38
CA ASP A 336 -38.11 -20.49 -6.68
C ASP A 336 -36.91 -21.44 -6.66
N LEU A 337 -35.71 -20.90 -6.50
CA LEU A 337 -34.50 -21.71 -6.36
C LEU A 337 -34.59 -22.64 -5.16
N VAL A 338 -34.34 -23.93 -5.39
CA VAL A 338 -34.28 -24.93 -4.34
C VAL A 338 -33.01 -24.72 -3.53
N LYS A 339 -33.09 -24.58 -2.21
CA LYS A 339 -31.92 -24.26 -1.35
C LYS A 339 -31.19 -25.49 -0.80
N THR A 340 -31.83 -26.65 -0.87
CA THR A 340 -31.30 -27.93 -0.39
C THR A 340 -31.10 -28.88 -1.58
N PRO A 341 -30.22 -29.88 -1.48
CA PRO A 341 -29.96 -30.82 -2.57
C PRO A 341 -31.03 -31.92 -2.69
N VAL A 342 -32.30 -31.53 -2.44
CA VAL A 342 -33.49 -32.37 -2.49
C VAL A 342 -34.66 -31.59 -3.06
N PHE A 343 -35.47 -32.23 -3.88
CA PHE A 343 -36.69 -31.63 -4.45
C PHE A 343 -37.79 -32.68 -4.60
N ARG A 344 -39.03 -32.30 -4.29
CA ARG A 344 -40.20 -33.15 -4.48
C ARG A 344 -41.04 -32.65 -5.66
N ASP A 345 -41.12 -33.45 -6.71
CA ASP A 345 -42.02 -33.20 -7.83
C ASP A 345 -43.39 -33.85 -7.57
N SER A 346 -44.38 -33.05 -7.18
CA SER A 346 -45.77 -33.49 -6.98
C SER A 346 -46.65 -33.32 -8.22
N GLY A 347 -46.11 -32.80 -9.32
CA GLY A 347 -46.84 -32.54 -10.56
C GLY A 347 -46.83 -33.71 -11.54
N VAL A 348 -46.65 -34.94 -11.04
CA VAL A 348 -46.44 -36.15 -11.84
C VAL A 348 -47.72 -36.96 -11.97
N GLN A 349 -47.92 -37.62 -13.10
CA GLN A 349 -49.12 -38.41 -13.39
C GLN A 349 -48.80 -39.91 -13.48
N PRO A 350 -49.70 -40.80 -13.00
CA PRO A 350 -49.54 -42.24 -13.15
C PRO A 350 -49.39 -42.69 -14.60
N GLY A 351 -48.57 -43.73 -14.80
CA GLY A 351 -48.34 -44.33 -16.11
C GLY A 351 -47.37 -43.57 -17.01
N LYS A 352 -46.72 -42.52 -16.51
CA LYS A 352 -45.75 -41.72 -17.26
C LYS A 352 -44.32 -41.93 -16.78
N GLN A 353 -43.38 -41.84 -17.72
CA GLN A 353 -41.95 -41.77 -17.44
C GLN A 353 -41.48 -40.32 -17.52
N TYR A 354 -40.76 -39.88 -16.49
CA TYR A 354 -40.19 -38.55 -16.41
C TYR A 354 -38.67 -38.61 -16.39
N PHE A 355 -38.05 -37.68 -17.10
CA PHE A 355 -36.59 -37.49 -17.11
C PHE A 355 -36.28 -36.16 -16.42
N TYR A 356 -35.24 -36.16 -15.60
CA TYR A 356 -34.86 -35.04 -14.76
C TYR A 356 -33.39 -34.67 -14.95
N THR A 357 -33.15 -33.36 -14.91
CA THR A 357 -31.82 -32.76 -14.77
C THR A 357 -31.88 -31.61 -13.78
N VAL A 358 -30.77 -31.31 -13.13
CA VAL A 358 -30.64 -30.21 -12.18
C VAL A 358 -29.49 -29.30 -12.59
N THR A 359 -29.65 -28.00 -12.41
CA THR A 359 -28.58 -27.00 -12.51
C THR A 359 -28.41 -26.28 -11.18
N ALA A 360 -27.21 -25.80 -10.90
CA ALA A 360 -26.90 -24.90 -9.83
C ALA A 360 -26.92 -23.45 -10.35
N MET A 361 -27.31 -22.51 -9.49
CA MET A 361 -27.35 -21.08 -9.79
C MET A 361 -26.68 -20.33 -8.65
N ASP A 362 -25.80 -19.39 -8.98
CA ASP A 362 -25.15 -18.53 -7.99
C ASP A 362 -26.01 -17.29 -7.62
N ALA A 363 -25.51 -16.50 -6.69
CA ALA A 363 -26.12 -15.25 -6.23
C ALA A 363 -26.06 -14.10 -7.25
N ARG A 364 -25.41 -14.29 -8.39
CA ARG A 364 -25.26 -13.32 -9.48
C ARG A 364 -26.10 -13.70 -10.71
N GLY A 365 -26.68 -14.88 -10.69
CA GLY A 365 -27.56 -15.41 -11.72
C GLY A 365 -26.85 -16.23 -12.80
N ASN A 366 -25.59 -16.63 -12.60
CA ASN A 366 -24.93 -17.55 -13.51
C ASN A 366 -25.44 -18.97 -13.21
N GLU A 367 -25.95 -19.64 -14.24
CA GLU A 367 -26.47 -21.01 -14.16
C GLU A 367 -25.44 -22.00 -14.70
N SER A 368 -25.24 -23.09 -13.98
CA SER A 368 -24.32 -24.17 -14.35
C SER A 368 -24.79 -24.94 -15.59
N GLY A 369 -23.91 -25.80 -16.09
CA GLY A 369 -24.34 -26.93 -16.93
C GLY A 369 -25.35 -27.82 -16.19
N LYS A 370 -26.11 -28.62 -16.95
CA LYS A 370 -27.02 -29.63 -16.39
C LYS A 370 -26.22 -30.79 -15.79
N SER A 371 -26.73 -31.36 -14.70
CA SER A 371 -26.32 -32.65 -14.18
C SER A 371 -26.47 -33.75 -15.23
N GLU A 372 -25.96 -34.94 -14.93
CA GLU A 372 -26.43 -36.15 -15.59
C GLU A 372 -27.97 -36.28 -15.52
N GLU A 373 -28.54 -36.88 -16.56
CA GLU A 373 -29.97 -37.17 -16.63
C GLU A 373 -30.29 -38.42 -15.82
N THR A 374 -31.33 -38.34 -14.99
CA THR A 374 -31.97 -39.52 -14.38
C THR A 374 -33.41 -39.63 -14.88
N HIS A 375 -34.04 -40.77 -14.68
CA HIS A 375 -35.44 -40.97 -14.99
C HIS A 375 -36.13 -41.81 -13.93
N GLU A 376 -37.45 -41.66 -13.86
CA GLU A 376 -38.29 -42.46 -12.98
C GLU A 376 -39.69 -42.65 -13.59
N TYR A 377 -40.26 -43.82 -13.37
CA TYR A 377 -41.59 -44.19 -13.83
C TYR A 377 -42.60 -44.08 -12.69
N VAL A 378 -43.74 -43.45 -12.95
CA VAL A 378 -44.84 -43.38 -11.98
C VAL A 378 -45.77 -44.57 -12.18
N PRO A 379 -45.88 -45.51 -11.22
CA PRO A 379 -46.76 -46.67 -11.36
C PRO A 379 -48.23 -46.28 -11.56
N GLN A 380 -48.96 -47.07 -12.33
CA GLN A 380 -50.42 -46.97 -12.39
C GLN A 380 -51.05 -47.52 -11.08
N PRO A 381 -52.16 -46.94 -10.60
CA PRO A 381 -52.91 -47.52 -9.49
C PRO A 381 -53.32 -48.95 -9.86
N GLN A 382 -53.06 -49.91 -8.98
CA GLN A 382 -53.60 -51.26 -9.16
C GLN A 382 -55.14 -51.20 -8.98
N PRO A 383 -55.91 -51.85 -9.88
CA PRO A 383 -57.37 -51.81 -9.88
C PRO A 383 -58.02 -52.46 -8.66
#